data_AF-A0A258JT67-F1
#
_entry.id   AF-A0A258JT67-F1
#
_cell.length_a   1.000
_cell.length_b   1.000
_cell.length_c   1.000
_cell.angle_alpha   90.00
_cell.angle_beta   90.00
_cell.angle_gamma   90.00
#
_symmetry.space_group_name_H-M   'P 1'
#
loop_
_entity.id
_entity.type
_entity.pdbx_description
1 polymer ?
#
loop_
_entity_poly.entity_id
_entity_poly.type
_entity_poly.pdbx_seq_one_letter_code
_entity_poly.pdbx_strand_id
1 'polypeptide(L)'
;MSEILFRIGDIPVSVGLALALGGGLVLAMLASLTLSARRAAQDRAAEAEESFAQARELEARLRDLARIQAETTGRVQSMAEVLAQRQSDLARAVSERLDSTSHRLGESFNTAARATHESLTKLAERLVMVEKAEKSLA
;
A
#
# COMPACT_ATOMS: atom_id res chain seq x y z
N MET A 1 -32.97 -78.98 -29.92
CA MET A 1 -33.42 -79.23 -28.53
C MET A 1 -33.54 -77.88 -27.85
N SER A 2 -34.77 -77.39 -27.65
CA SER A 2 -35.04 -76.15 -26.91
C SER A 2 -35.37 -76.52 -25.47
N GLU A 3 -34.36 -76.55 -24.60
CA GLU A 3 -34.58 -76.74 -23.16
C GLU A 3 -35.28 -75.50 -22.59
N ILE A 4 -36.55 -75.69 -22.22
CA ILE A 4 -37.40 -74.70 -21.56
C ILE A 4 -37.16 -74.89 -20.06
N LEU A 5 -36.52 -73.91 -19.40
CA LEU A 5 -36.20 -74.02 -17.98
C LEU A 5 -37.38 -73.64 -17.08
N PHE A 6 -38.26 -72.74 -17.53
CA PHE A 6 -39.41 -72.30 -16.74
C PHE A 6 -40.48 -71.68 -17.65
N ARG A 7 -41.77 -71.77 -17.28
CA ARG A 7 -42.86 -71.02 -17.94
C ARG A 7 -43.35 -69.94 -16.99
N ILE A 8 -43.35 -68.70 -17.46
CA ILE A 8 -44.01 -67.59 -16.77
C ILE A 8 -45.30 -67.32 -17.56
N GLY A 9 -46.44 -67.68 -16.97
CA GLY A 9 -47.73 -67.65 -17.66
C GLY A 9 -47.72 -68.62 -18.85
N ASP A 10 -47.89 -68.09 -20.07
CA ASP A 10 -47.98 -68.86 -21.32
C ASP A 10 -46.73 -68.73 -22.22
N ILE A 11 -45.67 -68.08 -21.73
CA ILE A 11 -44.44 -67.83 -22.51
C ILE A 11 -43.37 -68.88 -22.12
N PRO A 12 -42.93 -69.77 -23.04
CA PRO A 12 -41.86 -70.72 -22.75
C PRO A 12 -40.50 -70.00 -22.70
N VAL A 13 -39.89 -69.93 -21.51
CA VAL A 13 -38.55 -69.34 -21.32
C VAL A 13 -37.49 -70.40 -21.58
N SER A 14 -36.78 -70.25 -22.70
CA SER A 14 -35.63 -71.10 -23.08
C SER A 14 -34.32 -70.58 -22.48
N VAL A 15 -33.31 -71.44 -22.36
CA VAL A 15 -31.94 -71.09 -21.90
C VAL A 15 -31.40 -69.85 -22.64
N GLY A 16 -31.58 -69.81 -23.95
CA GLY A 16 -31.10 -68.70 -24.79
C GLY A 16 -31.76 -67.37 -24.47
N LEU A 17 -33.06 -67.37 -24.16
CA LEU A 17 -33.79 -66.16 -23.78
C LEU A 17 -33.31 -65.62 -22.43
N ALA A 18 -33.10 -66.51 -21.44
CA ALA A 18 -32.61 -66.13 -20.12
C ALA A 18 -31.20 -65.54 -20.17
N LEU A 19 -30.29 -66.12 -20.96
CA LEU A 19 -28.95 -65.61 -21.18
C LEU A 19 -28.95 -64.28 -21.95
N ALA A 20 -29.79 -64.13 -22.97
CA ALA A 20 -29.90 -62.89 -23.73
C ALA A 20 -30.41 -61.72 -22.88
N LEU A 21 -31.43 -61.94 -22.04
CA LEU A 21 -31.94 -60.93 -21.12
C LEU A 21 -30.94 -60.59 -20.01
N GLY A 22 -30.29 -61.60 -19.41
CA GLY A 22 -29.26 -61.39 -18.40
C GLY A 22 -28.04 -60.64 -18.95
N GLY A 23 -27.55 -61.05 -20.11
CA GLY A 23 -26.45 -60.38 -20.82
C GLY A 23 -26.82 -58.97 -21.25
N GLY A 24 -28.03 -58.77 -21.77
CA GLY A 24 -28.55 -57.46 -22.13
C GLY A 24 -28.65 -56.51 -20.93
N LEU A 25 -29.08 -57.02 -19.77
CA LEU A 25 -29.18 -56.23 -18.54
C LEU A 25 -27.79 -55.84 -18.00
N VAL A 26 -26.82 -56.74 -18.05
CA VAL A 26 -25.42 -56.44 -17.69
C VAL A 26 -24.82 -55.40 -18.64
N LEU A 27 -25.02 -55.55 -19.96
CA LEU A 27 -24.54 -54.58 -20.95
C LEU A 27 -25.21 -53.22 -20.79
N ALA A 28 -26.52 -53.18 -20.52
CA ALA A 28 -27.25 -51.95 -20.24
C ALA A 28 -26.73 -51.27 -18.96
N MET A 29 -26.44 -52.05 -17.92
CA MET A 29 -25.87 -51.53 -16.67
C MET A 29 -24.47 -50.96 -16.90
N LEU A 30 -23.60 -51.66 -17.63
CA LEU A 30 -22.27 -51.19 -18.01
C LEU A 30 -22.34 -49.94 -18.91
N ALA A 31 -23.25 -49.91 -19.88
CA ALA A 31 -23.49 -48.75 -20.72
C ALA A 31 -23.94 -47.55 -19.85
N SER A 32 -24.87 -47.75 -18.90
CA SER A 32 -25.30 -46.69 -18.01
C SER A 32 -24.16 -46.12 -17.15
N LEU A 33 -23.27 -46.99 -16.66
CA LEU A 33 -22.13 -46.61 -15.81
C LEU A 33 -21.07 -45.83 -16.60
N THR A 34 -20.81 -46.24 -17.84
CA THR A 34 -19.85 -45.56 -18.71
C THR A 34 -20.38 -44.20 -19.17
N LEU A 35 -21.69 -44.10 -19.48
CA LEU A 35 -22.32 -42.83 -19.83
C LEU A 35 -22.35 -41.86 -18.64
N SER A 36 -22.69 -42.34 -17.44
CA SER A 36 -22.69 -41.49 -16.24
C SER A 36 -21.28 -41.03 -15.85
N ALA A 37 -20.29 -41.92 -15.93
CA ALA A 37 -18.89 -41.56 -15.68
C ALA A 37 -18.36 -40.53 -16.68
N ARG A 38 -18.76 -40.64 -17.96
CA ARG A 38 -18.40 -39.65 -18.99
C ARG A 38 -19.04 -38.29 -18.75
N ARG A 39 -20.34 -38.25 -18.43
CA ARG A 39 -21.03 -37.01 -18.08
C ARG A 39 -20.40 -36.34 -16.86
N ALA A 40 -20.20 -37.10 -15.78
CA ALA A 40 -19.55 -36.60 -14.58
C ALA A 40 -18.08 -36.16 -14.81
N ALA A 41 -17.38 -36.72 -15.80
CA ALA A 41 -16.05 -36.25 -16.17
C ALA A 41 -16.09 -34.93 -16.95
N GLN A 42 -17.09 -34.73 -17.80
CA GLN A 42 -17.29 -33.48 -18.54
C GLN A 42 -17.70 -32.33 -17.61
N ASP A 43 -18.63 -32.57 -16.69
CA ASP A 43 -19.07 -31.55 -15.71
C ASP A 43 -17.90 -31.12 -14.82
N ARG A 44 -17.11 -32.08 -14.33
CA ARG A 44 -15.89 -31.80 -13.55
C ARG A 44 -14.82 -31.04 -14.34
N ALA A 45 -14.71 -31.29 -15.65
CA ALA A 45 -13.77 -30.56 -16.50
C ALA A 45 -14.21 -29.09 -16.67
N ALA A 46 -15.51 -28.85 -16.86
CA ALA A 46 -16.06 -27.49 -16.95
C ALA A 46 -15.87 -26.72 -15.62
N GLU A 47 -16.17 -27.34 -14.48
CA GLU A 47 -15.94 -26.73 -13.15
C GLU A 47 -14.45 -26.42 -12.91
N ALA A 48 -13.55 -27.32 -13.33
CA ALA A 48 -12.11 -27.11 -13.22
C ALA A 48 -11.65 -25.93 -14.08
N GLU A 49 -12.16 -25.79 -15.30
CA GLU A 49 -11.86 -24.65 -16.19
C GLU A 49 -12.34 -23.33 -15.60
N GLU A 50 -13.55 -23.28 -15.05
CA GLU A 50 -14.09 -22.09 -14.40
C GLU A 50 -13.26 -21.67 -13.19
N SER A 51 -12.92 -22.62 -12.31
CA SER A 51 -12.08 -22.35 -11.15
C SER A 51 -10.69 -21.84 -11.55
N PHE A 52 -10.12 -22.39 -12.63
CA PHE A 52 -8.83 -21.95 -13.16
C PHE A 52 -8.90 -20.54 -13.76
N ALA A 53 -10.01 -20.22 -14.44
CA ALA A 53 -10.25 -18.88 -14.95
C ALA A 53 -10.37 -17.85 -13.81
N GLN A 54 -11.14 -18.17 -12.76
CA GLN A 54 -11.28 -17.32 -11.56
C GLN A 54 -9.94 -17.14 -10.84
N ALA A 55 -9.15 -18.20 -10.69
CA ALA A 55 -7.83 -18.13 -10.07
C ALA A 55 -6.88 -17.20 -10.85
N ARG A 56 -6.86 -17.29 -12.18
CA ARG A 56 -6.06 -16.40 -13.03
C ARG A 56 -6.50 -14.95 -12.95
N GLU A 57 -7.80 -14.69 -12.88
CA GLU A 57 -8.33 -13.34 -12.70
C GLU A 57 -7.92 -12.75 -11.34
N LEU A 58 -8.05 -13.54 -10.27
CA LEU A 58 -7.60 -13.13 -8.94
C LEU A 58 -6.10 -12.84 -8.92
N GLU A 59 -5.29 -13.71 -9.53
CA GLU A 59 -3.85 -13.51 -9.65
C GLU A 59 -3.50 -12.23 -10.43
N ALA A 60 -4.23 -11.91 -11.50
CA ALA A 60 -4.06 -10.67 -12.24
C ALA A 60 -4.37 -9.44 -11.37
N ARG A 61 -5.49 -9.45 -10.63
CA ARG A 61 -5.85 -8.37 -9.70
C ARG A 61 -4.81 -8.20 -8.59
N LEU A 62 -4.28 -9.29 -8.04
CA LEU A 62 -3.22 -9.24 -7.04
C LEU A 62 -1.91 -8.65 -7.59
N ARG A 63 -1.54 -9.00 -8.83
CA ARG A 63 -0.39 -8.41 -9.51
C ARG A 63 -0.56 -6.91 -9.72
N ASP A 64 -1.75 -6.47 -10.13
CA ASP A 64 -2.04 -5.04 -10.30
C ASP A 64 -1.99 -4.29 -8.96
N LEU A 65 -2.56 -4.85 -7.89
CA LEU A 65 -2.48 -4.28 -6.54
C LEU A 65 -1.02 -4.18 -6.06
N ALA A 66 -0.23 -5.23 -6.25
CA ALA A 66 1.19 -5.23 -5.88
C ALA A 66 1.97 -4.15 -6.64
N ARG A 67 1.68 -3.97 -7.94
CA ARG A 67 2.27 -2.90 -8.76
C ARG A 67 1.89 -1.51 -8.24
N ILE A 68 0.60 -1.27 -7.98
CA ILE A 68 0.11 0.01 -7.44
C ILE A 68 0.75 0.30 -6.08
N GLN A 69 0.89 -0.73 -5.23
CA GLN A 69 1.53 -0.61 -3.93
C GLN A 69 3.02 -0.25 -4.05
N ALA A 70 3.74 -0.86 -4.99
CA ALA A 70 5.14 -0.53 -5.26
C ALA A 70 5.30 0.92 -5.75
N GLU A 71 4.45 1.37 -6.67
CA GLU A 71 4.44 2.76 -7.16
C GLU A 71 4.11 3.75 -6.04
N THR A 72 3.11 3.45 -5.22
CA THR A 72 2.70 4.29 -4.10
C THR A 72 3.81 4.38 -3.06
N THR A 73 4.46 3.26 -2.74
CA THR A 73 5.60 3.21 -1.81
C THR A 73 6.76 4.05 -2.34
N GLY A 74 7.10 3.93 -3.63
CA GLY A 74 8.12 4.75 -4.26
C GLY A 74 7.80 6.25 -4.23
N ARG A 75 6.54 6.62 -4.47
CA ARG A 75 6.09 8.03 -4.35
C ARG A 75 6.19 8.54 -2.93
N VAL A 76 5.79 7.76 -1.93
CA VAL A 76 5.88 8.13 -0.52
C VAL A 76 7.35 8.29 -0.10
N GLN A 77 8.23 7.41 -0.55
CA GLN A 77 9.67 7.54 -0.31
C GLN A 77 10.23 8.83 -0.93
N SER A 78 9.91 9.11 -2.19
CA SER A 78 10.31 10.36 -2.84
C SER A 78 9.76 11.59 -2.13
N MET A 79 8.51 11.54 -1.64
CA MET A 79 7.96 12.61 -0.81
C MET A 79 8.75 12.77 0.49
N ALA A 80 9.12 11.68 1.17
CA ALA A 80 9.93 11.73 2.38
C ALA A 80 11.31 12.38 2.12
N GLU A 81 11.96 12.04 1.00
CA GLU A 81 13.23 12.65 0.58
C GLU A 81 13.07 14.16 0.33
N VAL A 82 12.01 14.57 -0.39
CA VAL A 82 11.72 15.99 -0.63
C VAL A 82 11.44 16.74 0.69
N LEU A 83 10.65 16.16 1.59
CA LEU A 83 10.39 16.78 2.90
C LEU A 83 11.66 16.91 3.74
N ALA A 84 12.51 15.87 3.78
CA ALA A 84 13.79 15.91 4.48
C ALA A 84 14.71 17.00 3.91
N GLN A 85 14.77 17.11 2.57
CA GLN A 85 15.53 18.18 1.90
C GLN A 85 15.00 19.57 2.30
N ARG A 86 13.68 19.78 2.23
CA ARG A 86 13.05 21.05 2.62
C ARG A 86 13.26 21.38 4.10
N GLN A 87 13.25 20.38 4.97
CA GLN A 87 13.55 20.56 6.39
C GLN A 87 15.00 20.99 6.61
N SER A 88 15.95 20.39 5.89
CA SER A 88 17.36 20.80 5.93
C SER A 88 17.56 22.22 5.42
N ASP A 89 16.93 22.56 4.28
CA ASP A 89 16.98 23.90 3.70
C ASP A 89 16.38 24.94 4.67
N LEU A 90 15.25 24.62 5.33
CA LEU A 90 14.63 25.49 6.32
C LEU A 90 15.54 25.67 7.54
N ALA A 91 16.13 24.60 8.06
CA ALA A 91 17.06 24.68 9.19
C ALA A 91 18.24 25.60 8.87
N ARG A 92 18.84 25.48 7.68
CA ARG A 92 19.92 26.37 7.22
C ARG A 92 19.45 27.82 7.10
N ALA A 93 18.34 28.06 6.42
CA ALA A 93 17.80 29.42 6.24
C ALA A 93 17.47 30.10 7.58
N VAL A 94 16.96 29.34 8.55
CA VAL A 94 16.72 29.85 9.91
C VAL A 94 18.04 30.18 10.60
N SER A 95 19.03 29.29 10.56
CA SER A 95 20.36 29.56 11.14
C SER A 95 21.02 30.79 10.53
N GLU A 96 21.05 30.91 9.20
CA GLU A 96 21.62 32.06 8.51
C GLU A 96 20.92 33.37 8.90
N ARG A 97 19.58 33.34 9.02
CA ARG A 97 18.80 34.51 9.43
C ARG A 97 19.03 34.86 10.90
N LEU A 98 19.16 33.87 11.78
CA LEU A 98 19.47 34.08 13.20
C LEU A 98 20.88 34.66 13.37
N ASP A 99 21.86 34.16 12.64
CA ASP A 99 23.23 34.71 12.64
C ASP A 99 23.26 36.14 12.12
N SER A 100 22.59 36.41 10.99
CA SER A 100 22.46 37.76 10.43
C SER A 100 21.78 38.72 11.42
N THR A 101 20.70 38.27 12.06
CA THR A 101 19.97 39.09 13.05
C THR A 101 20.84 39.33 14.28
N SER A 102 21.54 38.31 14.78
CA SER A 102 22.44 38.41 15.93
C SER A 102 23.60 39.36 15.65
N HIS A 103 24.17 39.31 14.44
CA HIS A 103 25.23 40.23 14.01
C HIS A 103 24.74 41.69 13.98
N ARG A 104 23.60 41.96 13.32
CA ARG A 104 23.02 43.32 13.27
C ARG A 104 22.65 43.86 14.63
N LEU A 105 22.13 43.01 15.52
CA LEU A 105 21.85 43.39 16.90
C LEU A 105 23.13 43.72 17.66
N GLY A 106 24.18 42.90 17.53
CA GLY A 106 25.49 43.17 18.13
C GLY A 106 26.09 44.52 17.67
N GLU A 107 26.03 44.80 16.37
CA GLU A 107 26.47 46.07 15.80
C GLU A 107 25.65 47.27 16.31
N SER A 108 24.32 47.11 16.37
CA SER A 108 23.41 48.14 16.87
C SER A 108 23.64 48.43 18.35
N PHE A 109 23.85 47.39 19.17
CA PHE A 109 24.17 47.55 20.59
C PHE A 109 25.52 48.20 20.81
N ASN A 110 26.56 47.84 20.05
CA ASN A 110 27.86 48.49 20.15
C ASN A 110 27.76 49.98 19.80
N THR A 111 27.06 50.30 18.72
CA THR A 111 26.79 51.68 18.30
C THR A 111 26.02 52.46 19.37
N ALA A 112 24.94 51.88 19.91
CA ALA A 112 24.15 52.50 20.97
C ALA A 112 24.96 52.70 22.26
N ALA A 113 25.81 51.73 22.64
CA ALA A 113 26.69 51.84 23.80
C ALA A 113 27.70 52.97 23.65
N ARG A 114 28.34 53.10 22.47
CA ARG A 114 29.25 54.22 22.15
C ARG A 114 28.54 55.56 22.20
N ALA A 115 27.37 55.67 21.56
CA ALA A 115 26.58 56.90 21.57
C ALA A 115 26.13 57.30 22.99
N THR A 116 25.79 56.31 23.82
CA THR A 116 25.46 56.53 25.23
C THR A 116 26.68 57.01 26.02
N HIS A 117 27.83 56.37 25.85
CA HIS A 117 29.07 56.78 26.52
C HIS A 117 29.48 58.20 26.13
N GLU A 118 29.45 58.54 24.85
CA GLU A 118 29.71 59.89 24.36
C GLU A 118 28.73 60.92 24.95
N SER A 119 27.45 60.56 25.03
CA SER A 119 26.41 61.40 25.63
C SER A 119 26.67 61.63 27.13
N LEU A 120 27.08 60.60 27.86
CA LEU A 120 27.46 60.71 29.27
C LEU A 120 28.72 61.56 29.47
N THR A 121 29.75 61.41 28.62
CA THR A 121 30.96 62.23 28.68
C THR A 121 30.63 63.71 28.44
N LYS A 122 29.83 64.03 27.42
CA LYS A 122 29.36 65.41 27.18
C LYS A 122 28.55 65.95 28.35
N LEU A 123 27.72 65.12 28.97
CA LEU A 123 26.95 65.51 30.16
C LEU A 123 27.87 65.82 31.34
N ALA A 124 28.91 65.01 31.56
CA ALA A 124 29.93 65.24 32.59
C ALA A 124 30.72 66.53 32.35
N GLU A 125 31.14 66.79 31.10
CA GLU A 125 31.81 68.05 30.74
C GLU A 125 30.94 69.28 31.02
N ARG A 126 29.65 69.20 30.70
CA ARG A 126 28.69 70.28 30.99
C ARG A 126 28.52 70.51 32.50
N LEU A 127 28.44 69.44 33.29
CA LEU A 127 28.37 69.52 34.74
C LEU A 127 29.59 70.22 35.34
N VAL A 128 30.80 69.89 34.87
CA VAL A 128 32.04 70.54 35.32
C VAL A 128 32.07 72.03 34.94
N MET A 129 31.56 72.39 33.76
CA MET A 129 31.44 73.80 33.37
C MET A 129 30.47 74.56 34.29
N VAL A 130 29.32 73.97 34.60
CA VAL A 130 28.33 74.56 35.52
C VAL A 130 28.95 74.77 36.90
N GLU A 131 29.68 73.78 37.43
CA GLU A 131 30.35 73.88 38.73
C GLU A 131 31.42 74.99 38.73
N LYS A 132 32.19 75.13 37.64
CA LYS A 132 33.17 76.23 37.49
C LYS A 132 32.51 77.60 37.42
N ALA A 133 31.37 77.73 36.73
CA ALA A 133 30.64 78.98 36.64
C ALA A 133 30.09 79.38 38.01
N GLU A 134 29.52 78.43 38.76
CA GLU A 134 29.00 78.65 40.13
C GLU A 134 30.12 79.09 41.09
N LYS A 135 31.29 78.44 41.03
CA LYS A 135 32.45 78.81 41.86
C LYS A 135 33.04 80.20 41.54
N SER A 136 32.85 80.72 40.33
CA SER A 136 33.31 82.07 39.96
C SER A 136 32.38 83.19 40.43
N LEU A 137 31.13 82.85 40.77
CA LEU A 137 30.12 83.78 41.25
C LEU A 137 30.08 83.90 42.79
N ALA A 138 30.85 83.05 43.49
CA ALA A 138 31.08 83.08 44.94
C ALA A 138 32.43 83.75 45.27
#